data_AF-A0A0F9HC53-F1
#
_entry.id   AF-A0A0F9HC53-F1
#
_cell.length_a   1.000
_cell.length_b   1.000
_cell.length_c   1.000
_cell.angle_alpha   90.00
_cell.angle_beta   90.00
_cell.angle_gamma   90.00
#
_symmetry.space_group_name_H-M   'P 1'
#
loop_
_entity.id
_entity.type
_entity.pdbx_description
1 polymer ?
#
loop_
_entity_poly.entity_id
_entity_poly.type
_entity_poly.pdbx_seq_one_letter_code
_entity_poly.pdbx_strand_id
1 'polypeptide(L)'
;MSKQIRVTVEEKHIKAGRRGQAKDCPIALALNEQYDTEESHVSYKWCFVGPIGDHPYDLSRRAIKFIEDFDNGEKVEPATFVFKKSTR
;
A
#
# COMPACT_ATOMS: atom_id res chain seq x y z
N MET A 1 -13.87 9.92 9.41
CA MET A 1 -12.97 9.11 8.56
C MET A 1 -12.52 9.94 7.36
N SER A 2 -11.23 9.89 7.00
CA SER A 2 -10.68 10.71 5.90
C SER A 2 -11.10 10.17 4.53
N LYS A 3 -11.46 11.07 3.61
CA LYS A 3 -11.77 10.73 2.20
C LYS A 3 -10.55 10.20 1.45
N GLN A 4 -9.36 10.46 1.97
CA GLN A 4 -8.09 10.06 1.35
C GLN A 4 -7.07 9.71 2.43
N ILE A 5 -6.16 8.80 2.10
CA ILE A 5 -4.98 8.49 2.91
C ILE A 5 -3.72 8.75 2.08
N ARG A 6 -2.68 9.22 2.75
CA ARG A 6 -1.34 9.40 2.18
C ARG A 6 -0.43 8.38 2.81
N VAL A 7 0.36 7.66 2.03
CA VAL A 7 1.33 6.68 2.53
C VAL A 7 2.68 6.94 1.91
N THR A 8 3.74 6.85 2.71
CA THR A 8 5.12 6.95 2.23
C THR A 8 5.82 5.60 2.36
N VAL A 9 6.21 5.04 1.22
CA VAL A 9 7.03 3.84 1.15
C VAL A 9 8.50 4.25 1.17
N GLU A 10 9.21 3.83 2.21
CA GLU A 10 10.65 4.01 2.38
C GLU A 10 11.43 2.77 1.97
N GLU A 11 12.75 2.91 1.85
CA GLU A 11 13.67 1.82 1.49
C GLU A 11 13.55 0.61 2.42
N LYS A 12 13.30 0.83 3.72
CA LYS A 12 13.09 -0.25 4.69
C LYS A 12 11.87 -1.11 4.36
N HIS A 13 10.79 -0.52 3.85
CA HIS A 13 9.59 -1.27 3.45
C HIS A 13 9.84 -2.06 2.17
N ILE A 14 10.63 -1.51 1.25
CA ILE A 14 11.02 -2.20 0.01
C ILE A 14 11.89 -3.42 0.34
N LYS A 15 12.86 -3.27 1.25
CA LYS A 15 13.75 -4.36 1.69
C LYS A 15 13.03 -5.45 2.49
N ALA A 16 12.08 -5.06 3.35
CA ALA A 16 11.31 -6.00 4.15
C ALA A 16 10.17 -6.66 3.36
N GLY A 17 9.75 -6.03 2.25
CA GLY A 17 8.61 -6.47 1.47
C GLY A 17 8.81 -7.85 0.84
N ARG A 18 7.71 -8.58 0.64
CA ARG A 18 7.67 -9.88 -0.03
C ARG A 18 6.83 -9.80 -1.30
N ARG A 19 7.42 -10.24 -2.42
CA ARG A 19 6.77 -10.24 -3.73
C ARG A 19 5.53 -11.13 -3.74
N GLY A 20 4.46 -10.65 -4.35
CA GLY A 20 3.18 -11.36 -4.51
C GLY A 20 2.41 -11.56 -3.19
N GLN A 21 2.85 -10.96 -2.08
CA GLN A 21 2.21 -11.08 -0.77
C GLN A 21 1.44 -9.81 -0.44
N ALA A 22 0.10 -9.87 -0.44
CA ALA A 22 -0.77 -8.72 -0.23
C ALA A 22 -0.60 -8.03 1.14
N LYS A 23 -0.21 -8.78 2.18
CA LYS A 23 0.02 -8.24 3.54
C LYS A 23 1.46 -7.79 3.79
N ASP A 24 2.40 -8.35 3.04
CA ASP A 24 3.83 -8.12 3.22
C ASP A 24 4.42 -7.29 2.06
N CYS A 25 3.62 -6.66 1.19
CA CYS A 25 4.16 -5.79 0.15
C CYS A 25 4.65 -4.46 0.74
N PRO A 26 5.54 -3.71 0.06
CA PRO A 26 6.10 -2.49 0.64
C PRO A 26 5.05 -1.42 1.01
N ILE A 27 3.93 -1.35 0.27
CA ILE A 27 2.84 -0.43 0.59
C ILE A 27 2.09 -0.90 1.84
N ALA A 28 1.83 -2.20 2.00
CA ALA A 28 1.15 -2.75 3.17
C ALA A 28 1.96 -2.52 4.45
N LEU A 29 3.29 -2.77 4.38
CA LEU A 29 4.21 -2.51 5.48
C LEU A 29 4.23 -1.03 5.87
N ALA A 30 4.26 -0.13 4.88
CA ALA A 30 4.21 1.31 5.13
C ALA A 30 2.89 1.76 5.78
N LEU A 31 1.76 1.18 5.37
CA LEU A 31 0.45 1.46 5.97
C LEU A 31 0.40 0.96 7.42
N ASN A 32 0.88 -0.26 7.66
CA ASN A 32 0.99 -0.87 8.98
C ASN A 32 1.80 0.01 9.94
N GLU A 33 2.99 0.46 9.52
CA GLU A 33 3.82 1.34 10.34
C GLU A 33 3.15 2.71 10.58
N GLN A 34 2.63 3.35 9.52
CA GLN A 34 2.09 4.70 9.64
C GLN A 34 0.83 4.77 10.53
N TYR A 35 0.08 3.68 10.61
CA TYR A 35 -1.20 3.62 11.30
C TYR A 35 -1.23 2.64 12.48
N ASP A 36 -0.06 2.18 12.92
CA ASP A 36 0.14 1.29 14.08
C ASP A 36 -0.80 0.07 14.04
N THR A 37 -0.69 -0.71 12.96
CA THR A 37 -1.54 -1.89 12.72
C THR A 37 -0.79 -3.00 12.00
N GLU A 38 -1.31 -4.22 12.04
CA GLU A 38 -0.82 -5.36 11.26
C GLU A 38 -1.85 -5.85 10.22
N GLU A 39 -2.97 -5.12 10.09
CA GLU A 39 -4.15 -5.53 9.33
C GLU A 39 -4.29 -4.80 7.98
N SER A 40 -3.19 -4.27 7.43
CA SER A 40 -3.21 -3.70 6.08
C SER A 40 -3.10 -4.78 5.02
N HIS A 41 -3.92 -4.66 3.97
CA HIS A 41 -3.91 -5.55 2.82
C HIS A 41 -3.89 -4.72 1.53
N VAL A 42 -3.03 -5.08 0.58
CA VAL A 42 -2.89 -4.35 -0.68
C VAL A 42 -3.03 -5.32 -1.86
N SER A 43 -3.93 -5.00 -2.79
CA SER A 43 -4.11 -5.68 -4.08
C SER A 43 -3.68 -4.76 -5.23
N TYR A 44 -3.71 -5.23 -6.48
CA TYR A 44 -3.45 -4.39 -7.66
C TYR A 44 -4.54 -3.36 -7.99
N LYS A 45 -5.57 -3.18 -7.15
CA LYS A 45 -6.68 -2.24 -7.41
C LYS A 45 -7.07 -1.41 -6.21
N TRP A 46 -6.97 -2.00 -5.02
CA TRP A 46 -7.40 -1.40 -3.78
C TRP A 46 -6.50 -1.82 -2.62
N CYS A 47 -6.53 -1.06 -1.54
CA CYS A 47 -5.98 -1.45 -0.25
C CYS A 47 -7.02 -1.31 0.86
N PHE A 48 -6.84 -2.06 1.93
CA PHE A 48 -7.62 -2.01 3.14
C PHE A 48 -6.67 -1.74 4.31
N VAL A 49 -7.13 -0.99 5.31
CA VAL A 49 -6.35 -0.65 6.51
C VAL A 49 -7.24 -0.81 7.74
N GLY A 50 -7.01 -1.88 8.51
CA GLY A 50 -7.85 -2.32 9.63
C GLY A 50 -8.42 -1.22 10.53
N PRO A 51 -7.59 -0.35 11.15
CA PRO A 51 -8.09 0.63 12.12
C PRO A 51 -8.72 1.88 11.52
N ILE A 52 -8.60 2.12 10.20
CA ILE A 52 -8.97 3.42 9.59
C ILE A 52 -10.33 3.37 8.91
N GLY A 53 -10.80 2.20 8.47
CA GLY A 53 -12.16 2.12 7.96
C GLY A 53 -12.62 0.77 7.48
N ASP A 54 -13.93 0.58 7.54
CA ASP A 54 -14.67 -0.58 7.03
C ASP A 54 -14.69 -0.68 5.49
N HIS A 55 -13.96 0.19 4.79
CA HIS A 55 -14.03 0.32 3.33
C HIS A 55 -12.64 0.39 2.71
N PRO A 56 -12.46 -0.19 1.52
CA PRO A 56 -11.19 -0.12 0.80
C PRO A 56 -10.92 1.28 0.26
N TYR A 57 -9.64 1.56 0.00
CA TYR A 57 -9.15 2.73 -0.73
C TYR A 57 -8.65 2.30 -2.11
N ASP A 58 -9.02 3.03 -3.14
CA ASP A 58 -8.57 2.77 -4.52
C ASP A 58 -7.11 3.19 -4.69
N LEU A 59 -6.32 2.31 -5.31
CA LEU A 59 -4.93 2.62 -5.63
C LEU A 59 -4.83 3.56 -6.84
N SER A 60 -3.85 4.46 -6.80
CA SER A 60 -3.45 5.23 -7.98
C SER A 60 -2.75 4.31 -8.99
N ARG A 61 -2.81 4.65 -10.29
CA ARG A 61 -2.06 3.92 -11.35
C ARG A 61 -0.56 3.80 -11.02
N ARG A 62 0.02 4.83 -10.41
CA ARG A 62 1.43 4.83 -9.99
C ARG A 62 1.70 3.80 -8.91
N ALA A 63 0.78 3.62 -7.95
CA ALA A 63 0.90 2.61 -6.91
C ALA A 63 0.72 1.19 -7.48
N ILE A 64 -0.21 1.02 -8.43
CA ILE A 64 -0.40 -0.26 -9.12
C ILE A 64 0.89 -0.66 -9.84
N LYS A 65 1.46 0.24 -10.65
CA LYS A 65 2.73 0.01 -11.34
C LYS A 65 3.87 -0.27 -10.36
N PHE A 66 3.94 0.44 -9.24
CA PHE A 66 4.93 0.18 -8.20
C PHE A 66 4.86 -1.26 -7.66
N ILE A 67 3.65 -1.78 -7.39
CA ILE A 67 3.47 -3.16 -6.92
C ILE A 67 3.86 -4.15 -8.01
N GLU A 68 3.41 -3.93 -9.25
CA GLU A 68 3.75 -4.78 -10.41
C GLU A 68 5.27 -4.86 -10.61
N ASP A 69 5.96 -3.73 -10.56
CA ASP A 69 7.42 -3.65 -10.74
C ASP A 69 8.15 -4.38 -9.62
N PHE A 70 7.73 -4.15 -8.38
CA PHE A 70 8.28 -4.84 -7.22
C PHE A 70 8.09 -6.36 -7.31
N ASP A 71 6.89 -6.81 -7.66
CA ASP A 71 6.53 -8.23 -7.75
C ASP A 71 7.25 -8.94 -8.91
N ASN A 72 7.47 -8.24 -10.02
CA ASN A 72 8.28 -8.73 -11.15
C ASN A 72 9.79 -8.69 -10.88
N GLY A 73 10.21 -8.13 -9.74
CA GLY A 73 11.61 -8.01 -9.35
C GLY A 73 12.37 -6.89 -10.05
N GLU A 74 11.65 -5.93 -10.62
CA GLU A 74 12.22 -4.68 -11.09
C GLU A 74 12.68 -3.81 -9.91
N LYS A 75 13.61 -2.90 -10.17
CA LYS A 75 14.06 -1.93 -9.17
C LYS A 75 12.98 -0.87 -8.98
N VAL A 76 12.49 -0.72 -7.76
CA VAL A 76 11.59 0.35 -7.33
C VAL A 76 12.29 1.30 -6.35
N GLU A 77 11.82 2.54 -6.28
CA GLU A 77 12.39 3.58 -5.39
C GLU A 77 11.35 4.04 -4.36
N PRO A 78 11.78 4.55 -3.20
CA PRO A 78 10.89 5.18 -2.23
C PRO A 78 9.93 6.17 -2.86
N ALA A 79 8.65 6.10 -2.46
CA ALA A 79 7.60 6.90 -3.07
C ALA A 79 6.46 7.16 -2.11
N THR A 80 5.83 8.32 -2.26
CA THR A 80 4.58 8.66 -1.58
C THR A 80 3.39 8.49 -2.52
N PHE A 81 2.33 7.86 -2.02
CA PHE A 81 1.07 7.69 -2.71
C PHE A 81 -0.09 8.32 -1.95
N VAL A 82 -1.14 8.69 -2.69
CA VAL A 82 -2.41 9.14 -2.12
C VAL A 82 -3.51 8.23 -2.64
N PHE A 83 -4.26 7.61 -1.73
CA PHE A 83 -5.36 6.72 -2.05
C PHE A 83 -6.68 7.37 -1.65
N LYS A 84 -7.70 7.22 -2.49
CA LYS A 84 -9.03 7.78 -2.25
C LYS A 84 -9.94 6.67 -1.72
N LYS A 85 -10.80 6.98 -0.77
CA LYS A 85 -11.80 6.02 -0.29
C LYS A 85 -12.63 5.54 -1.48
N SER A 86 -12.76 4.23 -1.64
CA SER A 86 -13.54 3.65 -2.72
C SER A 86 -15.01 4.04 -2.53
N THR A 87 -15.68 4.38 -3.62
CA THR A 87 -17.12 4.73 -3.64
C THR A 87 -17.98 3.60 -4.19
N ARG A 88 -17.41 2.40 -4.29
CA ARG A 88 -18.07 1.20 -4.81
C ARG A 88 -18.90 0.51 -3.74
#